data_AF-A0AAD1RGK9-F1
#
_entry.id   AF-A0AAD1RGK9-F1
#
_cell.length_a   1.000
_cell.length_b   1.000
_cell.length_c   1.000
_cell.angle_alpha   90.00
_cell.angle_beta   90.00
_cell.angle_gamma   90.00
#
_symmetry.space_group_name_H-M   'P 1'
#
loop_
_entity.id
_entity.type
_entity.pdbx_description
1 polymer ?
#
loop_
_entity_poly.entity_id
_entity_poly.type
_entity_poly.pdbx_seq_one_letter_code
_entity_poly.pdbx_strand_id
1 'polypeptide(L)'
;MAPIFRTRPEKDQTSNHGAALSDNDSEDSCSVPAGSLDAPLTMRDMREFMRGLKSYVAEELQKPLQPLHESLTDLAMWTHKVETKMEDTLTMVNTHDTAIQEFREQIRGLEEAQKD
;
A
#
# COMPACT_ATOMS: atom_id res chain seq x y z
N MET A 1 35.19 0.80 2.51
CA MET A 1 35.74 1.95 1.76
C MET A 1 35.46 1.68 0.28
N ALA A 2 34.61 2.53 -0.32
CA ALA A 2 34.20 2.68 -1.74
C ALA A 2 33.40 1.56 -2.47
N PRO A 3 32.50 1.93 -3.42
CA PRO A 3 31.29 1.18 -3.82
C PRO A 3 31.35 0.63 -5.27
N ILE A 4 30.35 -0.15 -5.69
CA ILE A 4 30.14 -0.45 -7.12
C ILE A 4 28.74 0.01 -7.55
N PHE A 5 28.73 1.04 -8.38
CA PHE A 5 27.57 1.57 -9.08
C PHE A 5 27.25 0.76 -10.35
N ARG A 6 25.95 0.58 -10.59
CA ARG A 6 25.21 0.55 -11.87
C ARG A 6 25.75 -0.35 -13.00
N THR A 7 24.82 -1.13 -13.57
CA THR A 7 24.22 -0.79 -14.89
C THR A 7 22.98 -1.65 -15.15
N ARG A 8 21.89 -0.98 -15.52
CA ARG A 8 20.71 -1.55 -16.18
C ARG A 8 21.08 -1.77 -17.65
N PRO A 9 20.56 -2.82 -18.30
CA PRO A 9 20.21 -2.69 -19.70
C PRO A 9 18.71 -2.90 -19.91
N GLU A 10 18.21 -2.01 -20.75
CA GLU A 10 16.88 -1.94 -21.30
C GLU A 10 16.71 -2.97 -22.43
N LYS A 11 15.44 -3.32 -22.69
CA LYS A 11 14.87 -4.00 -23.86
C LYS A 11 15.64 -3.81 -25.19
N ASP A 12 15.72 -4.85 -26.03
CA ASP A 12 14.76 -5.04 -27.15
C ASP A 12 15.05 -6.28 -28.02
N GLN A 13 14.07 -6.58 -28.86
CA GLN A 13 13.64 -7.79 -29.57
C GLN A 13 14.55 -8.41 -30.66
N THR A 14 14.05 -9.56 -31.17
CA THR A 14 14.25 -10.30 -32.45
C THR A 14 15.01 -11.63 -32.28
N SER A 15 14.70 -12.76 -32.91
CA SER A 15 13.70 -13.20 -33.90
C SER A 15 13.78 -14.74 -34.02
N ASN A 16 12.61 -15.39 -34.07
CA ASN A 16 12.19 -16.67 -34.69
C ASN A 16 13.06 -17.94 -34.89
N HIS A 17 12.30 -19.04 -34.80
CA HIS A 17 12.45 -20.43 -35.31
C HIS A 17 13.16 -21.45 -34.39
N GLY A 18 12.58 -22.61 -34.06
CA GLY A 18 11.30 -23.22 -34.41
C GLY A 18 11.18 -24.63 -33.81
N ALA A 19 9.93 -25.08 -33.67
CA ALA A 19 9.43 -26.46 -33.60
C ALA A 19 9.93 -27.43 -32.51
N ALA A 20 9.04 -27.75 -31.56
CA ALA A 20 8.49 -29.10 -31.45
C ALA A 20 7.17 -29.05 -30.67
N LEU A 21 6.12 -29.48 -31.36
CA LEU A 21 4.78 -29.74 -30.83
C LEU A 21 4.88 -30.79 -29.70
N SER A 22 4.21 -30.54 -28.58
CA SER A 22 3.81 -31.60 -27.67
C SER A 22 2.34 -31.39 -27.39
N ASP A 23 1.54 -32.19 -28.07
CA ASP A 23 0.10 -32.32 -27.90
C ASP A 23 -0.19 -32.69 -26.45
N ASN A 24 -0.93 -31.81 -25.77
CA ASN A 24 -1.75 -32.16 -24.62
C ASN A 24 -2.87 -31.13 -24.54
N ASP A 25 -3.76 -31.23 -25.53
CA ASP A 25 -5.11 -30.69 -25.46
C ASP A 25 -5.84 -31.40 -24.32
N SER A 26 -5.69 -30.87 -23.11
CA SER A 26 -6.67 -31.07 -22.06
C SER A 26 -7.33 -29.73 -21.82
N GLU A 27 -8.02 -29.28 -22.87
CA GLU A 27 -9.00 -28.23 -22.73
C GLU A 27 -10.14 -28.75 -21.83
N ASP A 28 -10.07 -28.44 -20.54
CA ASP A 28 -11.29 -28.15 -19.76
C ASP A 28 -11.84 -26.79 -20.25
N SER A 29 -12.07 -26.71 -21.56
CA SER A 29 -12.85 -25.69 -22.21
C SER A 29 -14.26 -25.94 -21.74
N CYS A 30 -14.74 -25.09 -20.84
CA CYS A 30 -16.15 -24.92 -20.52
C CYS A 30 -16.86 -24.37 -21.77
N SER A 31 -16.90 -25.19 -22.83
CA SER A 31 -17.61 -24.94 -24.07
C SER A 31 -19.09 -25.08 -23.75
N VAL A 32 -19.73 -23.96 -23.44
CA VAL A 32 -21.19 -23.88 -23.45
C VAL A 32 -21.61 -24.07 -24.91
N PRO A 33 -22.32 -25.15 -25.28
CA PRO A 33 -22.66 -25.39 -26.67
C PRO A 33 -23.48 -24.22 -27.19
N ALA A 34 -23.01 -23.62 -28.29
CA ALA A 34 -23.67 -22.53 -29.02
C ALA A 34 -24.92 -23.03 -29.78
N GLY A 35 -25.83 -23.68 -29.07
CA GLY A 35 -27.03 -24.32 -29.60
C GLY A 35 -28.22 -24.29 -28.63
N SER A 36 -28.25 -23.36 -27.68
CA SER A 36 -29.38 -23.24 -26.74
C SER A 36 -29.55 -21.80 -26.22
N LEU A 37 -29.72 -20.84 -27.12
CA LEU A 37 -30.21 -19.51 -26.76
C LEU A 37 -31.75 -19.42 -26.75
N ASP A 38 -32.46 -20.51 -27.06
CA ASP A 38 -33.93 -20.59 -27.12
C ASP A 38 -34.58 -21.52 -26.09
N ALA A 39 -33.82 -22.15 -25.19
CA ALA A 39 -34.39 -22.90 -24.08
C ALA A 39 -34.67 -21.93 -22.91
N PRO A 40 -35.89 -21.91 -22.35
CA PRO A 40 -36.18 -21.05 -21.20
C PRO A 40 -35.28 -21.46 -20.03
N LEU A 41 -34.46 -20.50 -19.55
CA LEU A 41 -33.66 -20.66 -18.34
C LEU A 41 -34.54 -21.20 -17.23
N THR A 42 -34.16 -22.32 -16.62
CA THR A 42 -34.96 -22.88 -15.55
C THR A 42 -34.80 -22.01 -14.30
N MET A 43 -35.81 -22.02 -13.43
CA MET A 43 -35.72 -21.36 -12.12
C MET A 43 -34.53 -21.86 -11.27
N ARG A 44 -34.01 -23.06 -11.57
CA ARG A 44 -32.82 -23.62 -10.94
C ARG A 44 -31.56 -22.92 -11.44
N ASP A 45 -31.42 -22.74 -12.75
CA ASP A 45 -30.26 -22.08 -13.36
C ASP A 45 -30.13 -20.62 -12.90
N MET A 46 -31.26 -19.90 -12.85
CA MET A 46 -31.30 -18.53 -12.33
C MET A 46 -30.91 -18.46 -10.85
N ARG A 47 -31.33 -19.45 -10.04
CA ARG A 47 -31.00 -19.51 -8.61
C ARG A 47 -29.52 -19.81 -8.39
N GLU A 48 -28.94 -20.72 -9.17
CA GLU A 48 -27.52 -21.06 -9.07
C GLU A 48 -26.65 -19.90 -9.53
N PHE A 49 -27.04 -19.19 -10.59
CA PHE A 49 -26.39 -17.95 -11.03
C PHE A 49 -26.43 -16.86 -9.95
N MET A 50 -27.60 -16.59 -9.36
CA MET A 50 -27.72 -15.61 -8.26
C MET A 50 -26.91 -16.02 -7.02
N ARG A 51 -26.82 -17.32 -6.72
CA ARG A 51 -25.98 -17.83 -5.63
C ARG A 51 -24.50 -17.62 -5.94
N GLY A 52 -24.07 -17.88 -7.18
CA GLY A 52 -22.71 -17.63 -7.65
C GLY A 52 -22.32 -16.15 -7.53
N LEU A 53 -23.20 -15.24 -7.96
CA LEU A 53 -22.99 -13.79 -7.81
C LEU A 53 -22.88 -13.37 -6.34
N LYS A 54 -23.74 -13.91 -5.45
CA LYS A 54 -23.64 -13.62 -4.01
C LYS A 54 -22.33 -14.12 -3.41
N SER A 55 -21.87 -15.30 -3.81
CA SER A 55 -20.57 -15.83 -3.39
C SER A 55 -19.44 -14.93 -3.88
N TYR A 56 -19.43 -14.58 -5.17
CA TYR A 56 -18.42 -13.70 -5.75
C TYR A 56 -18.34 -12.34 -5.04
N VAL A 57 -19.48 -11.70 -4.76
CA VAL A 57 -19.49 -10.43 -4.02
C VAL A 57 -18.94 -10.61 -2.59
N ALA A 58 -19.32 -11.68 -1.89
CA ALA A 58 -18.83 -11.93 -0.54
C ALA A 58 -17.32 -12.22 -0.53
N GLU A 59 -16.82 -12.99 -1.49
CA GLU A 59 -15.45 -13.51 -1.48
C GLU A 59 -14.44 -12.59 -2.13
N GLU A 60 -14.78 -11.98 -3.26
CA GLU A 60 -13.86 -11.15 -4.05
C GLU A 60 -13.95 -9.66 -3.71
N LEU A 61 -15.10 -9.20 -3.21
CA LEU A 61 -15.27 -7.77 -2.88
C LEU A 61 -15.27 -7.53 -1.37
N GLN A 62 -15.96 -8.35 -0.59
CA GLN A 62 -16.15 -8.08 0.84
C GLN A 62 -15.00 -8.58 1.72
N LYS A 63 -14.44 -9.77 1.45
CA LYS A 63 -13.30 -10.29 2.23
C LYS A 63 -12.05 -9.40 2.13
N PRO A 64 -11.66 -8.84 0.97
CA PRO A 64 -10.48 -7.96 0.90
C PRO A 64 -10.68 -6.59 1.55
N LEU A 65 -11.92 -6.13 1.77
CA LEU A 65 -12.19 -4.85 2.42
C LEU A 65 -11.87 -4.87 3.92
N GLN A 66 -11.98 -6.02 4.58
CA GLN A 66 -11.66 -6.14 6.01
C GLN A 66 -10.18 -5.85 6.32
N PRO A 67 -9.18 -6.50 5.70
CA PRO A 67 -7.78 -6.19 5.95
C PRO A 67 -7.38 -4.78 5.48
N LEU A 68 -8.06 -4.23 4.47
CA LEU A 68 -7.86 -2.83 4.06
C LEU A 68 -8.32 -1.86 5.16
N HIS A 69 -9.48 -2.11 5.77
CA HIS A 69 -10.00 -1.31 6.87
C HIS A 69 -9.10 -1.40 8.12
N GLU A 70 -8.61 -2.59 8.46
CA GLU A 70 -7.63 -2.78 9.53
C GLU A 70 -6.34 -2.02 9.24
N SER A 71 -5.79 -2.14 8.03
CA SER A 71 -4.59 -1.41 7.60
C SER A 71 -4.77 0.10 7.67
N LEU A 72 -5.95 0.62 7.30
CA LEU A 72 -6.27 2.04 7.40
C LEU A 72 -6.33 2.50 8.87
N THR A 73 -6.90 1.66 9.75
CA THR A 73 -6.97 1.93 11.18
C THR A 73 -5.59 1.97 11.81
N ASP A 74 -4.73 1.01 11.48
CA ASP A 74 -3.33 0.97 11.94
C ASP A 74 -2.52 2.18 11.46
N LEU A 75 -2.70 2.57 10.19
CA LEU A 75 -2.06 3.75 9.63
C LEU A 75 -2.53 5.03 10.33
N ALA A 76 -3.81 5.15 10.65
CA ALA A 76 -4.35 6.29 11.39
C ALA A 76 -3.75 6.37 12.80
N MET A 77 -3.66 5.24 13.51
CA MET A 77 -3.01 5.20 14.83
C MET A 77 -1.52 5.57 14.76
N TRP A 78 -0.81 5.08 13.75
CA TRP A 78 0.60 5.41 13.56
C TRP A 78 0.81 6.89 13.23
N THR A 79 -0.04 7.45 12.39
CA THR A 79 -0.04 8.89 12.06
C THR A 79 -0.23 9.73 13.32
N HIS A 80 -1.23 9.40 14.14
CA HIS A 80 -1.47 10.11 15.39
C HIS A 80 -0.26 10.02 16.35
N LYS A 81 0.37 8.85 16.45
CA LYS A 81 1.57 8.66 17.29
C LYS A 81 2.76 9.51 16.81
N VAL A 82 2.93 9.67 15.50
CA VAL A 82 3.97 10.54 14.94
C VAL A 82 3.67 12.01 15.23
N GLU A 83 2.42 12.44 15.08
CA GLU A 83 1.98 13.80 15.41
C GLU A 83 2.25 14.14 16.88
N THR A 84 1.89 13.26 17.82
CA THR A 84 2.17 13.48 19.25
C THR A 84 3.67 13.63 19.51
N LYS A 85 4.51 12.75 18.95
CA LYS A 85 5.96 12.85 19.12
C LYS A 85 6.54 14.14 18.53
N MET A 86 5.97 14.62 17.43
CA MET A 86 6.38 15.88 16.81
C MET A 86 6.04 17.06 17.74
N GLU A 87 4.85 17.06 18.32
CA GLU A 87 4.41 18.08 19.29
C GLU A 87 5.28 18.10 20.55
N ASP A 88 5.59 16.91 21.10
CA ASP A 88 6.50 16.77 22.24
C ASP A 88 7.89 17.35 21.92
N THR A 89 8.40 17.05 20.72
CA THR A 89 9.70 17.53 20.24
C THR A 89 9.67 19.05 20.09
N LEU A 90 8.61 19.61 19.51
CA LEU A 90 8.45 21.06 19.35
C LEU A 90 8.42 21.77 20.71
N THR A 91 7.69 21.20 21.67
CA THR A 91 7.65 21.70 23.05
C THR A 91 9.03 21.69 23.71
N MET A 92 9.80 20.62 23.50
CA MET A 92 11.17 20.51 24.02
C MET A 92 12.10 21.56 23.38
N VAL A 93 12.01 21.76 22.07
CA VAL A 93 12.79 22.80 21.36
C VAL A 93 12.47 24.19 21.91
N ASN A 94 11.19 24.54 22.06
CA ASN A 94 10.79 25.83 22.63
C ASN A 94 11.30 26.02 24.06
N THR A 95 11.32 24.95 24.86
CA THR A 95 11.86 24.97 26.23
C THR A 95 13.37 25.23 26.21
N HIS A 96 14.11 24.54 25.34
CA HIS A 96 15.54 24.76 25.17
C HIS A 96 15.85 26.17 24.64
N ASP A 97 15.09 26.68 23.68
CA ASP A 97 15.26 28.04 23.16
C ASP A 97 15.07 29.09 24.26
N THR A 98 14.06 28.91 25.11
CA THR A 98 13.82 29.76 26.28
C THR A 98 15.03 29.72 27.23
N ALA A 99 15.49 28.53 27.61
CA ALA A 99 16.64 28.39 28.50
C ALA A 99 17.92 29.01 27.90
N ILE A 100 18.14 28.87 26.59
CA ILE A 100 19.27 29.49 25.90
C ILE A 100 19.20 31.02 25.98
N GLN A 101 18.01 31.62 25.82
CA GLN A 101 17.84 33.07 25.94
C GLN A 101 18.13 33.55 27.38
N GLU A 102 17.63 32.83 28.38
CA GLU A 102 17.92 33.14 29.79
C GLU A 102 19.42 33.06 30.09
N PHE A 103 20.12 32.04 29.60
CA PHE A 103 21.58 31.94 29.77
C PHE A 103 22.33 33.08 29.08
N ARG A 104 21.91 33.47 27.86
CA ARG A 104 22.49 34.63 27.16
C ARG A 104 22.29 35.92 27.93
N GLU A 105 21.12 36.11 28.54
CA GLU A 105 20.83 37.25 29.40
C GLU A 105 21.71 37.29 30.65
N GLN A 106 21.89 36.14 31.31
CA GLN A 106 22.78 36.03 32.47
C GLN A 106 24.22 36.38 32.12
N ILE A 107 24.73 35.86 30.99
CA ILE A 107 26.10 36.17 30.53
C ILE A 107 26.25 37.67 30.29
N ARG A 108 25.31 38.29 29.56
CA ARG A 108 25.33 39.73 29.31
C ARG A 108 25.33 40.54 30.61
N GLY A 109 24.49 40.17 31.58
CA GLY A 109 24.46 40.84 32.89
C GLY A 109 25.79 40.74 33.65
N LEU A 110 26.47 39.60 33.56
CA LEU A 110 27.81 39.42 34.15
C LEU A 110 28.88 40.26 33.42
N GLU A 111 28.82 40.34 32.09
CA GLU A 111 29.73 41.16 31.29
C GLU A 111 29.55 42.66 31.54
N GLU A 112 28.33 43.10 31.83
CA GLU A 112 28.02 44.48 32.21
C GLU A 112 28.54 44.79 33.62
N ALA A 113 28.30 43.90 34.59
CA ALA A 113 28.77 44.06 35.97
C ALA A 113 30.30 44.07 36.12
N GLN A 114 31.05 43.50 35.16
CA GLN A 114 32.52 43.56 35.14
C GLN A 114 33.08 44.85 34.55
N LYS A 115 32.25 45.69 33.90
CA LYS A 115 32.67 46.95 33.28
C LYS A 115 32.48 48.16 34.19
N ASP A 116 31.69 48.02 35.26
CA ASP A 116 31.50 49.00 36.33
C ASP A 116 32.53 48.84 37.45
#